data_AF-Q31YZ4-F1
#
_entry.id   AF-Q31YZ4-F1
#
_cell.length_a   1.000
_cell.length_b   1.000
_cell.length_c   1.000
_cell.angle_alpha   90.00
_cell.angle_beta   90.00
_cell.angle_gamma   90.00
#
_symmetry.space_group_name_H-M   'P 1'
#
loop_
_entity.id
_entity.type
_entity.pdbx_description
1 polymer ?
#
loop_
_entity_poly.entity_id
_entity_poly.type
_entity_poly.pdbx_seq_one_letter_code
_entity_poly.pdbx_strand_id
1 'polypeptide(L)' 'MPQISRYSDEQVEQLLAELLNVLEKHKAPTDLSLMVLGNMVTNLINTSIAPAQRQAIANSFARALQSSINEDKAH' A
#
# COMPACT_ATOMS: atom_id res chain seq x y z
N MET A 1 -4.93 17.69 18.28
CA MET A 1 -6.20 17.07 17.85
C MET A 1 -5.86 15.70 17.30
N PRO A 2 -6.48 14.60 17.78
CA PRO A 2 -6.25 13.30 17.17
C PRO A 2 -6.66 13.41 15.70
N GLN A 3 -5.78 13.02 14.77
CA GLN A 3 -6.16 12.87 13.38
C GLN A 3 -7.22 11.77 13.37
N ILE A 4 -8.48 12.16 13.11
CA ILE A 4 -9.54 11.19 12.87
C ILE A 4 -9.11 10.45 11.59
N SER A 5 -8.60 9.23 11.75
CA SER A 5 -8.38 8.32 10.64
C SER A 5 -9.69 8.27 9.86
N ARG A 6 -9.67 8.65 8.59
CA ARG A 6 -10.87 8.70 7.73
C ARG A 6 -11.54 7.32 7.57
N TYR A 7 -10.83 6.27 7.97
CA TYR A 7 -11.23 4.86 7.93
C TYR A 7 -11.06 4.30 9.34
N SER A 8 -11.94 3.39 9.76
CA SER A 8 -11.74 2.65 11.01
C SER A 8 -10.58 1.68 10.85
N ASP A 9 -9.84 1.44 11.93
CA ASP A 9 -8.74 0.46 11.94
C ASP A 9 -9.26 -0.93 11.51
N GLU A 10 -10.46 -1.31 11.97
CA GLU A 10 -11.16 -2.52 11.56
C GLU A 10 -11.36 -2.63 10.04
N GLN A 11 -11.77 -1.54 9.38
CA GLN A 11 -11.99 -1.53 7.93
C GLN A 11 -10.65 -1.74 7.19
N VAL A 12 -9.58 -1.13 7.68
CA VAL A 12 -8.23 -1.28 7.10
C VAL A 12 -7.73 -2.70 7.29
N GLU A 13 -7.83 -3.26 8.49
CA GLU A 13 -7.41 -4.61 8.82
C GLU A 13 -8.17 -5.67 8.00
N GLN A 14 -9.49 -5.51 7.85
CA GLN A 14 -10.29 -6.43 7.05
C GLN A 14 -9.82 -6.43 5.58
N LEU A 15 -9.60 -5.26 4.98
CA LEU A 15 -9.13 -5.15 3.61
C LEU A 15 -7.73 -5.77 3.44
N LEU A 16 -6.83 -5.57 4.40
CA LEU A 16 -5.51 -6.20 4.40
C LEU A 16 -5.61 -7.72 4.48
N ALA A 17 -6.46 -8.25 5.37
CA ALA A 17 -6.67 -9.69 5.51
C ALA A 17 -7.24 -10.32 4.23
N GLU A 18 -8.20 -9.67 3.58
CA GLU A 18 -8.76 -10.14 2.30
C GLU A 18 -7.70 -10.18 1.19
N LEU A 19 -6.86 -9.15 1.09
CA LEU A 19 -5.76 -9.12 0.11
C LEU A 19 -4.70 -10.20 0.40
N LEU A 20 -4.33 -10.40 1.66
CA LEU A 20 -3.40 -11.46 2.06
C LEU A 20 -3.97 -12.85 1.72
N ASN A 21 -5.24 -13.09 2.04
CA ASN A 21 -5.91 -14.35 1.72
C ASN A 21 -5.92 -14.65 0.22
N VAL A 22 -6.05 -13.63 -0.64
CA VAL A 22 -5.94 -13.80 -2.11
C VAL A 22 -4.53 -14.24 -2.51
N LEU A 23 -3.49 -13.58 -1.99
CA LEU A 23 -2.10 -13.94 -2.30
C LEU A 23 -1.77 -15.37 -1.82
N GLU A 24 -2.21 -15.74 -0.62
CA GLU A 24 -2.03 -17.09 -0.06
C GLU A 24 -2.79 -18.15 -0.85
N LYS A 25 -4.05 -17.89 -1.19
CA LYS A 25 -4.90 -18.79 -2.00
C LYS A 25 -4.24 -19.13 -3.33
N HIS A 26 -3.57 -18.17 -3.95
CA HIS A 26 -2.87 -18.34 -5.23
C HIS A 26 -1.42 -18.81 -5.07
N LYS A 27 -0.93 -19.00 -3.83
CA LYS A 27 0.47 -19.35 -3.52
C LYS A 27 1.45 -18.43 -4.24
N ALA A 28 1.11 -17.14 -4.32
CA ALA A 28 1.93 -16.18 -5.04
C ALA A 28 3.28 -16.03 -4.32
N PRO A 29 4.43 -16.32 -4.97
CA PRO A 29 5.72 -16.07 -4.36
C PRO A 29 5.91 -14.56 -4.13
N THR A 30 6.90 -14.19 -3.31
CA THR A 30 7.12 -12.80 -2.87
C THR A 30 7.31 -11.86 -4.05
N ASP A 31 8.07 -12.26 -5.07
CA ASP A 31 8.33 -11.48 -6.28
C ASP A 31 7.05 -11.21 -7.08
N LEU A 32 6.21 -12.23 -7.29
CA LEU A 32 4.92 -12.08 -7.95
C LEU A 32 3.97 -11.19 -7.14
N SER A 33 3.93 -11.38 -5.82
CA SER A 33 3.09 -10.59 -4.91
C SER A 33 3.47 -9.10 -4.98
N LEU A 34 4.77 -8.79 -4.89
CA LEU A 34 5.27 -7.42 -5.00
C LEU A 34 4.98 -6.81 -6.39
N MET A 35 5.14 -7.58 -7.46
CA MET A 35 4.83 -7.12 -8.82
C MET A 35 3.34 -6.76 -8.98
N VAL A 36 2.44 -7.63 -8.53
CA VAL A 36 0.99 -7.42 -8.66
C VAL A 36 0.53 -6.24 -7.80
N LEU A 37 1.01 -6.13 -6.55
CA LEU A 37 0.70 -5.00 -5.68
C LEU A 37 1.24 -3.68 -6.26
N GLY A 38 2.46 -3.70 -6.83
CA GLY A 38 3.01 -2.55 -7.54
C GLY A 38 2.13 -2.10 -8.71
N ASN A 39 1.70 -3.04 -9.55
CA ASN A 39 0.78 -2.75 -10.65
C ASN A 39 -0.57 -2.21 -10.17
N MET A 40 -1.10 -2.71 -9.05
CA MET A 40 -2.34 -2.20 -8.46
C MET A 40 -2.18 -0.73 -8.04
N VAL A 41 -1.08 -0.38 -7.37
CA VAL A 41 -0.77 1.02 -6.99
C VAL A 41 -0.64 1.89 -8.24
N THR A 42 0.10 1.44 -9.26
CA THR A 42 0.23 2.17 -10.53
C THR A 42 -1.12 2.40 -11.20
N ASN A 43 -1.99 1.38 -11.23
CA ASN A 43 -3.33 1.49 -11.79
C ASN A 43 -4.16 2.55 -11.05
N LEU A 44 -4.20 2.50 -9.71
CA LEU A 44 -4.92 3.48 -8.88
C LEU A 44 -4.43 4.92 -9.14
N ILE A 45 -3.12 5.13 -9.23
CA ILE A 45 -2.55 6.46 -9.53
C ILE A 45 -2.97 6.92 -10.94
N ASN A 46 -2.95 6.04 -11.93
CA ASN A 46 -3.30 6.40 -13.30
C ASN A 46 -4.81 6.62 -13.51
N THR A 47 -5.67 5.93 -12.78
CA THR A 47 -7.13 6.03 -12.95
C THR A 47 -7.78 7.06 -12.04
N SER A 48 -7.26 7.23 -10.83
CA SER A 48 -7.97 7.96 -9.76
C SER A 48 -7.31 9.28 -9.36
N ILE A 49 -6.09 9.55 -9.85
CA ILE A 49 -5.34 10.77 -9.54
C ILE A 49 -5.19 11.64 -10.80
N ALA A 50 -5.43 12.93 -10.65
CA ALA A 50 -5.25 13.91 -11.71
C ALA A 50 -3.81 13.86 -12.28
N PRO A 51 -3.60 13.93 -13.60
CA PRO A 51 -2.28 13.77 -14.22
C PRO A 51 -1.17 14.60 -13.59
N ALA A 52 -1.46 15.86 -13.25
CA ALA A 52 -0.52 16.79 -12.64
C ALA A 52 -0.04 16.38 -11.23
N GLN A 53 -0.79 15.52 -10.52
CA GLN A 53 -0.49 15.11 -9.15
C GLN A 53 0.15 13.72 -9.06
N ARG A 54 0.09 12.91 -10.13
CA ARG A 54 0.48 11.49 -10.11
C ARG A 54 1.90 11.28 -9.62
N GLN A 55 2.86 12.05 -10.13
CA GLN A 55 4.27 11.92 -9.74
C GLN A 55 4.49 12.28 -8.25
N ALA A 56 3.81 13.32 -7.77
CA ALA A 56 3.90 13.72 -6.36
C ALA A 56 3.34 12.63 -5.44
N ILE A 57 2.19 12.04 -5.79
CA ILE A 57 1.59 10.93 -5.05
C ILE A 57 2.48 9.68 -5.09
N ALA A 58 3.01 9.31 -6.26
CA ALA A 58 3.93 8.17 -6.40
C ALA A 58 5.18 8.34 -5.52
N ASN A 59 5.79 9.52 -5.54
CA ASN A 59 6.96 9.83 -4.70
C ASN A 59 6.61 9.81 -3.20
N SER A 60 5.42 10.29 -2.82
CA SER A 60 4.96 10.22 -1.43
C SER A 60 4.74 8.78 -0.97
N PHE A 61 4.10 7.95 -1.81
CA PHE A 61 3.87 6.54 -1.55
C PHE A 61 5.20 5.78 -1.40
N ALA A 62 6.15 5.99 -2.31
CA ALA A 62 7.46 5.35 -2.26
C ALA A 62 8.24 5.72 -0.98
N ARG A 63 8.20 6.98 -0.55
CA ARG A 63 8.83 7.42 0.71
C ARG A 63 8.15 6.81 1.93
N ALA A 64 6.82 6.76 1.95
CA ALA A 64 6.06 6.13 3.04
C ALA A 64 6.40 4.63 3.17
N LEU A 65 6.50 3.94 2.03
CA LEU A 65 6.93 2.54 1.99
C LEU A 65 8.35 2.38 2.55
N GLN A 66 9.29 3.24 2.11
CA GLN A 66 10.66 3.23 2.63
C GLN A 66 10.72 3.48 4.14
N SER A 67 9.92 4.42 4.68
CA SER A 67 9.87 4.67 6.12
C SER A 67 9.20 3.55 6.92
N SER A 68 8.31 2.77 6.31
CA SER A 68 7.67 1.63 6.99
C SER A 68 8.55 0.39 7.10
N ILE A 69 9.70 0.37 6.40
CA ILE A 69 10.60 -0.77 6.38
C ILE A 69 11.80 -0.44 7.28
N ASN A 70 11.90 -1.14 8.42
CA ASN A 70 13.04 -1.16 9.34
C ASN A 70 13.35 0.13 10.13
N GLU A 71 12.44 0.52 11.03
CA GLU A 71 12.79 1.32 12.23
C GLU A 71 13.14 0.45 13.46
N ASP A 72 13.28 -0.86 13.30
CA ASP A 72 13.65 -1.79 14.39
C ASP A 72 15.18 -1.92 14.60
N LYS A 73 15.89 -0.77 14.53
CA LYS A 73 17.31 -0.63 14.91
C LYS A 73 17.58 0.61 15.79
N ALA A 74 16.63 0.96 16.64
CA ALA A 74 16.85 1.87 17.76
C ALA A 74 16.78 1.06 19.08
N HIS A 75 17.96 0.78 19.63
CA HIS A 75 18.30 0.05 20.87
C HIS A 75 18.66 -1.43 20.73
#